data_AF-A0A1F2X0M5-F1
#
_entry.id   AF-A0A1F2X0M5-F1
#
_cell.length_a   1.000
_cell.length_b   1.000
_cell.length_c   1.000
_cell.angle_alpha   90.00
_cell.angle_beta   90.00
_cell.angle_gamma   90.00
#
_symmetry.space_group_name_H-M   'P 1'
#
loop_
_entity.id
_entity.type
_entity.pdbx_description
1 polymer ?
#
loop_
_entity_poly.entity_id
_entity_poly.type
_entity_poly.pdbx_seq_one_letter_code
_entity_poly.pdbx_strand_id
1 'polypeptide(L)'
;MAYYPDGDPNGPTDGYPGSIFATGHDWNQYVSEISIPVPIISPDRDVDDLNTATTLQDFQNIRGGLFGEFELPRAGLEYLPAQGGQTTDKLYFCWAQHMGEGETNPSHGWTELDLSNPQTAGAWRIGDYWNYVTTDYIFAIPQPWADANTPGMYLATGRFRDGGQGARGPSLFAYGPWNEGNPPAPGSTLSAIPLLLYTDVTAPDEFTLNDYHHSDEWSGGAWLTAGDKAAVIFVGTKGQGNCWYGNPDGPCLDCENRGWWSDSFAGQILLYDPADLAAVARGEMETYEPQPYAILEIDEYLYHIESTQEWHHVGAASFDRERGLLYVFEPLADGDKSLIHVWRVEG
;
A
#
# COMPACT_ATOMS: atom_id res chain seq x y z
N MET A 1 4.70 3.51 2.05
CA MET A 1 6.14 3.38 2.40
C MET A 1 6.86 2.70 1.25
N ALA A 2 8.17 2.88 1.09
CA ALA A 2 8.96 2.23 0.03
C ALA A 2 10.34 1.84 0.56
N TYR A 3 10.75 0.58 0.34
CA TYR A 3 12.10 0.11 0.66
C TYR A 3 13.10 0.57 -0.40
N TYR A 4 14.25 1.10 0.00
CA TYR A 4 15.33 1.51 -0.88
C TYR A 4 16.61 0.73 -0.58
N PRO A 5 17.02 -0.21 -1.46
CA PRO A 5 18.14 -1.12 -1.20
C PRO A 5 19.52 -0.44 -1.10
N ASP A 6 19.71 0.68 -1.80
CA ASP A 6 20.96 1.44 -1.78
C ASP A 6 20.96 2.58 -0.75
N GLY A 7 19.88 2.65 0.05
CA GLY A 7 19.78 3.54 1.19
C GLY A 7 20.76 3.18 2.31
N ASP A 8 21.03 4.13 3.19
CA ASP A 8 21.99 3.99 4.30
C ASP A 8 23.31 3.25 3.93
N PRO A 9 24.07 3.71 2.91
CA PRO A 9 25.23 2.97 2.41
C PRO A 9 26.39 2.86 3.41
N ASN A 10 26.34 3.62 4.51
CA ASN A 10 27.31 3.56 5.61
C ASN A 10 26.77 2.82 6.84
N GLY A 11 25.57 2.23 6.74
CA GLY A 11 24.93 1.44 7.78
C GLY A 11 25.73 0.19 8.15
N PRO A 12 25.46 -0.40 9.33
CA PRO A 12 26.11 -1.62 9.77
C PRO A 12 25.77 -2.82 8.87
N THR A 13 26.70 -3.79 8.77
CA THR A 13 26.44 -5.08 8.09
C THR A 13 25.75 -6.04 9.06
N ASP A 14 24.50 -5.74 9.40
CA ASP A 14 23.72 -6.46 10.42
C ASP A 14 22.61 -7.36 9.86
N GLY A 15 22.46 -7.38 8.52
CA GLY A 15 21.46 -8.16 7.80
C GLY A 15 20.22 -7.36 7.37
N TYR A 16 20.15 -6.07 7.71
CA TYR A 16 19.03 -5.17 7.40
C TYR A 16 19.52 -3.89 6.68
N PRO A 17 20.19 -4.03 5.51
CA PRO A 17 20.67 -2.85 4.78
C PRO A 17 19.53 -2.07 4.14
N GLY A 18 19.88 -0.92 3.57
CA GLY A 18 18.92 -0.06 2.90
C GLY A 18 18.23 0.89 3.87
N SER A 19 17.19 1.52 3.36
CA SER A 19 16.38 2.49 4.09
C SER A 19 14.91 2.38 3.70
N ILE A 20 14.06 3.16 4.37
CA ILE A 20 12.63 3.26 4.04
C ILE A 20 12.28 4.72 3.80
N PHE A 21 11.67 4.99 2.64
CA PHE A 21 10.92 6.23 2.41
C PHE A 21 9.50 6.08 2.96
N ALA A 22 9.05 7.03 3.77
CA ALA A 22 7.71 7.02 4.34
C ALA A 22 7.12 8.41 4.44
N THR A 23 5.79 8.47 4.33
CA THR A 23 5.01 9.67 4.68
C THR A 23 5.02 9.86 6.19
N GLY A 24 5.17 11.10 6.63
CA GLY A 24 5.01 11.50 8.01
C GLY A 24 3.56 11.89 8.34
N HIS A 25 3.42 12.92 9.16
CA HIS A 25 2.16 13.39 9.72
C HIS A 25 1.00 13.53 8.72
N ASP A 26 -0.21 13.12 9.16
CA ASP A 26 -1.37 12.92 8.29
C ASP A 26 -1.88 14.15 7.54
N TRP A 27 -1.50 15.33 8.02
CA TRP A 27 -1.90 16.61 7.45
C TRP A 27 -0.96 17.07 6.34
N ASN A 28 0.34 17.03 6.58
CA ASN A 28 1.33 17.55 5.64
C ASN A 28 1.70 16.51 4.58
N GLN A 29 1.71 15.23 4.95
CA GLN A 29 2.11 14.12 4.08
C GLN A 29 3.50 14.35 3.46
N TYR A 30 4.42 14.93 4.23
CA TYR A 30 5.81 15.09 3.80
C TYR A 30 6.50 13.73 3.87
N VAL A 31 7.47 13.52 3.00
CA VAL A 31 8.22 12.27 2.91
C VAL A 31 9.57 12.45 3.56
N SER A 32 10.00 11.45 4.34
CA SER A 32 11.35 11.34 4.92
C SER A 32 11.94 9.98 4.55
N GLU A 33 13.26 9.88 4.61
CA GLU A 33 14.00 8.62 4.55
C GLU A 33 14.53 8.27 5.94
N ILE A 34 14.31 7.03 6.39
CA ILE A 34 14.76 6.53 7.68
C ILE A 34 15.62 5.27 7.54
N SER A 35 16.59 5.11 8.45
CA SER A 35 17.42 3.90 8.54
C SER A 35 16.62 2.69 9.01
N ILE A 36 17.13 1.49 8.78
CA ILE A 36 16.52 0.24 9.28
C ILE A 36 17.42 -0.32 10.39
N PRO A 37 17.07 -0.18 11.67
CA PRO A 37 17.84 -0.81 12.74
C PRO A 37 17.55 -2.32 12.79
N VAL A 38 18.44 -3.09 13.42
CA VAL A 38 18.18 -4.51 13.71
C VAL A 38 16.85 -4.66 14.47
N PRO A 39 15.89 -5.45 13.98
CA PRO A 39 14.64 -5.70 14.68
C PRO A 39 14.89 -6.50 15.97
N ILE A 40 14.08 -6.20 16.99
CA ILE A 40 14.11 -6.89 18.27
C ILE A 40 12.74 -7.55 18.50
N ILE A 41 12.75 -8.80 18.93
CA ILE A 41 11.55 -9.44 19.46
C ILE A 41 11.50 -9.11 20.96
N SER A 42 10.60 -8.20 21.37
CA SER A 42 10.27 -8.00 22.79
C SER A 42 9.21 -9.02 23.22
N PRO A 43 9.52 -9.98 24.12
CA PRO A 43 8.57 -11.01 24.53
C PRO A 43 7.34 -10.45 25.26
N ASP A 44 7.51 -9.33 25.96
CA ASP A 44 6.47 -8.68 26.76
C ASP A 44 5.83 -7.48 26.02
N ARG A 45 6.20 -7.26 24.76
CA ARG A 45 5.78 -6.12 23.91
C ARG A 45 6.06 -4.76 24.56
N ASP A 46 7.23 -4.64 25.17
CA ASP A 46 7.70 -3.36 25.71
C ASP A 46 8.39 -2.55 24.60
N VAL A 47 7.88 -1.35 24.32
CA VAL A 47 8.45 -0.46 23.30
C VAL A 47 9.85 0.03 23.67
N ASP A 48 10.19 0.06 24.97
CA ASP A 48 11.52 0.47 25.45
C ASP A 48 12.61 -0.56 25.10
N ASP A 49 12.23 -1.79 24.75
CA ASP A 49 13.17 -2.82 24.27
C ASP A 49 13.58 -2.64 22.81
N LEU A 50 12.84 -1.82 22.05
CA LEU A 50 12.96 -1.75 20.60
C LEU A 50 14.05 -0.78 20.14
N ASN A 51 14.70 -1.11 19.02
CA ASN A 51 15.60 -0.17 18.36
C ASN A 51 14.81 0.89 17.59
N THR A 52 15.28 2.14 17.65
CA THR A 52 14.65 3.28 16.94
C THR A 52 15.39 3.60 15.64
N ALA A 53 14.65 3.73 14.55
CA ALA A 53 15.18 4.21 13.27
C ALA A 53 15.66 5.66 13.36
N THR A 54 16.66 6.02 12.57
CA THR A 54 17.18 7.40 12.50
C THR A 54 16.79 8.05 11.18
N THR A 55 16.55 9.36 11.20
CA THR A 55 16.28 10.14 9.99
C THR A 55 17.56 10.31 9.16
N LEU A 56 17.52 9.84 7.92
CA LEU A 56 18.60 9.97 6.93
C LEU A 56 18.39 11.19 6.03
N GLN A 57 17.14 11.42 5.60
CA GLN A 57 16.69 12.63 4.94
C GLN A 57 15.49 13.21 5.68
N ASP A 58 15.54 14.51 5.98
CA ASP A 58 14.46 15.22 6.67
C ASP A 58 13.13 15.15 5.90
N PHE A 59 12.03 15.46 6.59
CA PHE A 59 10.72 15.57 5.96
C PHE A 59 10.68 16.67 4.89
N GLN A 60 10.33 16.31 3.66
CA GLN A 60 10.24 17.23 2.53
C GLN A 60 8.89 17.13 1.83
N ASN A 61 8.43 18.27 1.29
CA ASN A 61 7.27 18.30 0.40
C ASN A 61 7.66 17.87 -1.02
N ILE A 62 7.69 16.56 -1.26
CA ILE A 62 8.00 16.04 -2.61
C ILE A 62 6.89 16.27 -3.63
N ARG A 63 5.67 16.61 -3.18
CA ARG A 63 4.53 16.88 -4.08
C ARG A 63 4.64 18.24 -4.75
N GLY A 64 5.43 19.17 -4.18
CA GLY A 64 5.49 20.55 -4.66
C GLY A 64 4.10 21.18 -4.72
N GLY A 65 3.72 21.65 -5.91
CA GLY A 65 2.38 22.19 -6.20
C GLY A 65 1.54 21.30 -7.12
N LEU A 66 1.83 19.99 -7.19
CA LEU A 66 1.12 19.06 -8.09
C LEU A 66 -0.35 18.86 -7.71
N PHE A 67 -0.67 18.96 -6.43
CA PHE A 67 -1.99 18.68 -5.88
C PHE A 67 -2.49 19.85 -5.03
N GLY A 68 -3.82 19.96 -4.91
CA GLY A 68 -4.45 20.82 -3.94
C GLY A 68 -4.39 20.25 -2.52
N GLU A 69 -5.16 20.88 -1.61
CA GLU A 69 -5.41 20.30 -0.29
C GLU A 69 -6.32 19.08 -0.43
N PHE A 70 -6.03 18.04 0.36
CA PHE A 70 -6.83 16.82 0.42
C PHE A 70 -7.43 16.68 1.82
N GLU A 71 -8.71 16.29 1.87
CA GLU A 71 -9.32 15.79 3.09
C GLU A 71 -8.98 14.30 3.24
N LEU A 72 -8.29 13.94 4.33
CA LEU A 72 -7.84 12.58 4.64
C LEU A 72 -7.07 11.94 3.45
N PRO A 73 -5.88 12.43 3.12
CA PRO A 73 -5.13 11.93 1.97
C PRO A 73 -4.81 10.43 2.10
N ARG A 74 -4.92 9.71 0.98
CA ARG A 74 -4.39 8.36 0.79
C ARG A 74 -3.13 8.41 -0.05
N ALA A 75 -2.12 7.61 0.30
CA ALA A 75 -0.75 7.81 -0.18
C ALA A 75 0.01 6.50 -0.41
N GLY A 76 0.46 6.28 -1.64
CA GLY A 76 1.37 5.18 -1.99
C GLY A 76 2.75 5.69 -2.36
N LEU A 77 3.80 4.92 -2.03
CA LEU A 77 5.19 5.19 -2.42
C LEU A 77 5.79 3.89 -2.95
N GLU A 78 6.64 3.95 -3.97
CA GLU A 78 7.48 2.81 -4.36
C GLU A 78 8.78 3.26 -5.01
N TYR A 79 9.87 2.59 -4.66
CA TYR A 79 11.16 2.75 -5.34
C TYR A 79 11.26 1.81 -6.55
N LEU A 80 11.76 2.31 -7.68
CA LEU A 80 12.30 1.47 -8.73
C LEU A 80 13.62 2.03 -9.28
N PRO A 81 14.55 1.14 -9.71
CA PRO A 81 15.65 1.54 -10.56
C PRO A 81 15.17 2.23 -11.84
N ALA A 82 16.03 3.02 -12.47
CA ALA A 82 15.74 3.76 -13.69
C ALA A 82 15.05 2.88 -14.76
N GLN A 83 13.85 3.29 -15.19
CA GLN A 83 13.06 2.61 -16.20
C GLN A 83 13.02 3.37 -17.53
N GLY A 84 12.84 2.65 -18.64
CA GLY A 84 12.72 3.23 -19.98
C GLY A 84 13.89 4.14 -20.33
N GLY A 85 13.62 5.43 -20.55
CA GLY A 85 14.65 6.43 -20.87
C GLY A 85 15.26 7.15 -19.65
N GLN A 86 14.95 6.74 -18.42
CA GLN A 86 15.43 7.40 -17.21
C GLN A 86 16.93 7.17 -17.04
N THR A 87 17.63 8.17 -16.54
CA THR A 87 19.08 8.11 -16.28
C THR A 87 19.41 7.92 -14.80
N THR A 88 18.41 8.06 -13.93
CA THR A 88 18.52 7.92 -12.48
C THR A 88 17.28 7.20 -11.97
N ASP A 89 17.42 6.54 -10.83
CA ASP A 89 16.34 5.83 -10.16
C ASP A 89 15.28 6.80 -9.63
N LYS A 90 14.12 6.26 -9.25
CA LYS A 90 12.93 7.07 -8.94
C LYS A 90 12.17 6.55 -7.73
N LEU A 91 11.65 7.51 -6.97
CA LEU A 91 10.59 7.26 -6.00
C LEU A 91 9.26 7.65 -6.65
N TYR A 92 8.47 6.64 -6.99
CA TYR A 92 7.10 6.78 -7.50
C TYR A 92 6.14 7.01 -6.35
N PHE A 93 5.06 7.74 -6.63
CA PHE A 93 4.06 8.04 -5.62
C PHE A 93 2.65 8.16 -6.20
N CYS A 94 1.66 8.07 -5.32
CA CYS A 94 0.29 8.47 -5.59
C CYS A 94 -0.35 9.19 -4.40
N TRP A 95 -1.22 10.16 -4.68
CA TRP A 95 -2.08 10.82 -3.68
C TRP A 95 -3.47 11.12 -4.21
N ALA A 96 -4.48 10.89 -3.37
CA ALA A 96 -5.86 11.32 -3.60
C ALA A 96 -6.56 11.55 -2.25
N GLN A 97 -7.65 12.30 -2.27
CA GLN A 97 -8.49 12.48 -1.09
C GLN A 97 -9.28 11.21 -0.75
N HIS A 98 -9.69 11.11 0.52
CA HIS A 98 -10.51 9.99 0.96
C HIS A 98 -11.94 10.07 0.40
N MET A 99 -12.48 11.29 0.28
CA MET A 99 -13.84 11.61 -0.17
C MET A 99 -13.80 12.27 -1.55
N GLY A 100 -13.97 11.49 -2.61
CA GLY A 100 -13.86 11.93 -4.00
C GLY A 100 -14.64 10.99 -4.94
N GLU A 101 -15.92 10.76 -4.63
CA GLU A 101 -16.77 9.85 -5.41
C GLU A 101 -16.80 10.24 -6.89
N GLY A 102 -16.51 9.28 -7.77
CA GLY A 102 -16.46 9.53 -9.21
C GLY A 102 -15.19 10.20 -9.73
N GLU A 103 -14.26 10.61 -8.86
CA GLU A 103 -13.07 11.34 -9.29
C GLU A 103 -12.05 10.44 -9.97
N THR A 104 -11.66 10.84 -11.19
CA THR A 104 -10.58 10.24 -11.99
C THR A 104 -9.42 11.23 -12.15
N ASN A 105 -9.16 12.00 -11.10
CA ASN A 105 -8.19 13.09 -11.13
C ASN A 105 -6.75 12.56 -11.23
N PRO A 106 -5.81 13.35 -11.79
CA PRO A 106 -4.40 13.02 -11.73
C PRO A 106 -3.96 12.82 -10.28
N SER A 107 -3.36 11.66 -9.98
CA SER A 107 -2.98 11.24 -8.63
C SER A 107 -1.56 10.69 -8.55
N HIS A 108 -0.95 10.27 -9.67
CA HIS A 108 0.36 9.60 -9.67
C HIS A 108 1.49 10.51 -10.15
N GLY A 109 2.71 10.25 -9.67
CA GLY A 109 3.90 10.98 -10.07
C GLY A 109 5.18 10.23 -9.71
N TRP A 110 6.33 10.87 -9.92
CA TRP A 110 7.60 10.44 -9.35
C TRP A 110 8.46 11.61 -8.94
N THR A 111 9.46 11.34 -8.10
CA THR A 111 10.50 12.26 -7.67
C THR A 111 11.88 11.59 -7.76
N GLU A 112 12.95 12.39 -7.89
CA GLU A 112 14.32 11.93 -7.63
C GLU A 112 14.48 11.55 -6.14
N LEU A 113 15.52 10.76 -5.83
CA LEU A 113 15.69 10.20 -4.48
C LEU A 113 16.24 11.20 -3.44
N ASP A 114 16.84 12.31 -3.88
CA ASP A 114 17.21 13.43 -2.99
C ASP A 114 15.94 14.26 -2.70
N LEU A 115 15.33 14.02 -1.54
CA LEU A 115 14.07 14.63 -1.14
C LEU A 115 14.20 16.16 -1.01
N SER A 116 15.41 16.68 -0.77
CA SER A 116 15.67 18.13 -0.70
C SER A 116 15.69 18.81 -2.07
N ASN A 117 15.85 18.03 -3.14
CA ASN A 117 15.78 18.45 -4.52
C ASN A 117 14.97 17.43 -5.35
N PRO A 118 13.64 17.37 -5.12
CA PRO A 118 12.81 16.25 -5.57
C PRO A 118 12.63 16.18 -7.10
N GLN A 119 12.78 17.30 -7.82
CA GLN A 119 12.55 17.40 -9.28
C GLN A 119 11.28 16.68 -9.76
N THR A 120 10.20 16.87 -9.01
CA THR A 120 8.95 16.12 -9.14
C THR A 120 8.32 16.23 -10.53
N ALA A 121 7.90 15.10 -11.08
CA ALA A 121 7.11 15.02 -12.30
C ALA A 121 5.74 14.38 -12.04
N GLY A 122 4.73 14.84 -12.78
CA GLY A 122 3.33 14.48 -12.56
C GLY A 122 2.42 15.71 -12.68
N ALA A 123 1.18 15.66 -12.21
CA ALA A 123 0.47 14.45 -11.81
C ALA A 123 -0.15 13.75 -13.05
N TRP A 124 -0.30 12.43 -13.01
CA TRP A 124 -0.88 11.61 -14.08
C TRP A 124 -2.10 10.83 -13.58
N ARG A 125 -2.98 10.43 -14.50
CA ARG A 125 -4.14 9.56 -14.23
C ARG A 125 -3.79 8.10 -14.51
N ILE A 126 -4.50 7.16 -13.87
CA ILE A 126 -4.44 5.73 -14.16
C ILE A 126 -5.71 5.34 -14.90
N GLY A 127 -5.61 5.19 -16.23
CA GLY A 127 -6.77 5.01 -17.09
C GLY A 127 -7.89 6.03 -16.81
N ASP A 128 -9.13 5.60 -17.02
CA ASP A 128 -10.34 6.33 -16.62
C ASP A 128 -10.92 5.75 -15.32
N TYR A 129 -10.07 5.21 -14.45
CA TYR A 129 -10.48 4.60 -13.18
C TYR A 129 -10.60 5.63 -12.06
N TRP A 130 -11.53 5.39 -11.15
CA TRP A 130 -11.70 6.24 -9.97
C TRP A 130 -10.44 6.17 -9.08
N ASN A 131 -10.15 7.27 -8.40
CA ASN A 131 -9.07 7.30 -7.41
C ASN A 131 -9.35 6.36 -6.22
N TYR A 132 -10.61 5.97 -6.01
CA TYR A 132 -11.02 4.97 -5.02
C TYR A 132 -10.47 3.55 -5.26
N VAL A 133 -9.98 3.25 -6.47
CA VAL A 133 -9.39 1.95 -6.80
C VAL A 133 -7.95 2.05 -7.30
N THR A 134 -7.34 3.23 -7.27
CA THR A 134 -5.99 3.43 -7.83
C THR A 134 -5.01 4.11 -6.88
N THR A 135 -5.41 4.55 -5.69
CA THR A 135 -4.60 5.48 -4.89
C THR A 135 -4.57 5.20 -3.38
N ASP A 136 -3.71 4.26 -2.94
CA ASP A 136 -3.39 4.03 -1.52
C ASP A 136 -2.06 3.31 -1.34
N TYR A 137 -1.70 2.46 -2.30
CA TYR A 137 -0.43 1.76 -2.33
C TYR A 137 0.13 1.69 -3.75
N ILE A 138 1.45 1.63 -3.83
CA ILE A 138 2.22 1.29 -5.02
C ILE A 138 3.24 0.23 -4.62
N PHE A 139 3.51 -0.75 -5.47
CA PHE A 139 4.61 -1.69 -5.27
C PHE A 139 5.13 -2.27 -6.59
N ALA A 140 6.38 -2.72 -6.60
CA ALA A 140 7.04 -3.28 -7.77
C ALA A 140 6.53 -4.68 -8.13
N ILE A 141 6.18 -4.87 -9.40
CA ILE A 141 5.90 -6.18 -9.99
C ILE A 141 7.23 -6.87 -10.33
N PRO A 142 7.42 -8.16 -10.02
CA PRO A 142 8.59 -8.92 -10.46
C PRO A 142 8.74 -8.83 -11.99
N GLN A 143 9.87 -8.30 -12.44
CA GLN A 143 10.12 -8.07 -13.85
C GLN A 143 9.89 -9.32 -14.72
N PRO A 144 10.36 -10.54 -14.35
CA PRO A 144 10.05 -11.74 -15.13
C PRO A 144 8.56 -12.04 -15.26
N TRP A 145 7.75 -11.74 -14.24
CA TRP A 145 6.30 -11.91 -14.29
C TRP A 145 5.66 -10.83 -15.19
N ALA A 146 6.07 -9.57 -15.03
CA ALA A 146 5.55 -8.46 -15.83
C ALA A 146 5.88 -8.63 -17.32
N ASP A 147 7.12 -9.00 -17.66
CA ASP A 147 7.54 -9.22 -19.05
C ASP A 147 6.69 -10.30 -19.75
N ALA A 148 6.20 -11.29 -19.00
CA ALA A 148 5.38 -12.37 -19.53
C ALA A 148 3.89 -12.02 -19.63
N ASN A 149 3.37 -11.16 -18.75
CA ASN A 149 1.91 -10.97 -18.59
C ASN A 149 1.44 -9.53 -18.80
N THR A 150 2.24 -8.53 -18.43
CA THR A 150 1.94 -7.10 -18.57
C THR A 150 3.18 -6.33 -19.06
N PRO A 151 3.65 -6.56 -20.31
CA PRO A 151 4.96 -6.09 -20.75
C PRO A 151 5.14 -4.58 -20.60
N GLY A 152 6.25 -4.16 -19.97
CA GLY A 152 6.56 -2.75 -19.72
C GLY A 152 5.80 -2.11 -18.57
N MET A 153 4.98 -2.85 -17.81
CA MET A 153 4.27 -2.39 -16.63
C MET A 153 4.87 -3.03 -15.37
N TYR A 154 5.83 -2.34 -14.74
CA TYR A 154 6.59 -2.87 -13.60
C TYR A 154 6.14 -2.32 -12.25
N LEU A 155 5.14 -1.42 -12.24
CA LEU A 155 4.51 -0.93 -11.03
C LEU A 155 3.09 -1.47 -10.95
N ALA A 156 2.65 -1.77 -9.73
CA ALA A 156 1.26 -1.98 -9.41
C ALA A 156 0.76 -0.83 -8.53
N THR A 157 -0.50 -0.44 -8.70
CA THR A 157 -1.18 0.55 -7.84
C THR A 157 -2.58 0.07 -7.53
N GLY A 158 -3.15 0.55 -6.42
CA GLY A 158 -4.53 0.24 -6.09
C GLY A 158 -4.98 0.92 -4.82
N ARG A 159 -6.20 0.59 -4.39
CA ARG A 159 -6.79 1.02 -3.14
C ARG A 159 -7.89 0.07 -2.67
N PHE A 160 -8.09 0.00 -1.36
CA PHE A 160 -9.34 -0.44 -0.77
C PHE A 160 -10.04 0.77 -0.14
N ARG A 161 -11.26 1.07 -0.57
CA ARG A 161 -12.09 2.10 0.06
C ARG A 161 -13.19 1.42 0.86
N ASP A 162 -13.15 1.63 2.18
CA ASP A 162 -14.12 1.15 3.15
C ASP A 162 -15.56 1.52 2.77
N GLY A 163 -16.50 0.74 3.29
CA GLY A 163 -17.89 0.80 2.86
C GLY A 163 -18.16 0.20 1.49
N GLY A 164 -17.15 -0.32 0.79
CA GLY A 164 -17.30 -0.96 -0.52
C GLY A 164 -17.51 0.04 -1.64
N GLN A 165 -17.11 1.30 -1.42
CA GLN A 165 -17.15 2.33 -2.45
C GLN A 165 -16.00 2.07 -3.43
N GLY A 166 -16.25 2.08 -4.73
CA GLY A 166 -15.24 1.76 -5.74
C GLY A 166 -14.94 0.26 -5.92
N ALA A 167 -14.80 -0.51 -4.83
CA ALA A 167 -14.69 -1.98 -4.88
C ALA A 167 -15.00 -2.63 -3.51
N ARG A 168 -15.59 -3.84 -3.51
CA ARG A 168 -15.80 -4.67 -2.31
C ARG A 168 -14.69 -5.71 -2.11
N GLY A 169 -13.45 -5.22 -2.13
CA GLY A 169 -12.20 -5.99 -2.01
C GLY A 169 -11.02 -5.13 -2.49
N PRO A 170 -9.76 -5.50 -2.20
CA PRO A 170 -8.61 -4.71 -2.65
C PRO A 170 -8.57 -4.68 -4.18
N SER A 171 -8.06 -3.59 -4.74
CA SER A 171 -7.90 -3.44 -6.19
C SER A 171 -6.43 -3.40 -6.59
N LEU A 172 -6.14 -3.79 -7.83
CA LEU A 172 -4.77 -3.85 -8.33
C LEU A 172 -4.71 -3.58 -9.84
N PHE A 173 -3.86 -2.65 -10.23
CA PHE A 173 -3.63 -2.25 -11.61
C PHE A 173 -2.14 -2.25 -11.90
N ALA A 174 -1.71 -2.97 -12.94
CA ALA A 174 -0.36 -2.86 -13.48
C ALA A 174 -0.25 -1.62 -14.37
N TYR A 175 0.82 -0.84 -14.23
CA TYR A 175 1.10 0.35 -15.04
C TYR A 175 2.62 0.60 -15.14
N GLY A 176 3.01 1.50 -16.05
CA GLY A 176 4.39 1.89 -16.25
C GLY A 176 4.49 3.28 -16.87
N PRO A 177 4.69 4.36 -16.08
CA PRO A 177 4.62 5.74 -16.58
C PRO A 177 5.57 6.02 -17.75
N TRP A 178 6.72 5.34 -17.81
CA TRP A 178 7.70 5.52 -18.88
C TRP A 178 7.20 5.12 -20.27
N ASN A 179 6.06 4.42 -20.38
CA ASN A 179 5.44 4.06 -21.65
C ASN A 179 4.76 5.26 -22.33
N GLU A 180 4.37 6.28 -21.56
CA GLU A 180 3.70 7.50 -22.03
C GLU A 180 4.65 8.71 -22.10
N GLY A 181 5.96 8.47 -22.06
CA GLY A 181 7.00 9.49 -22.09
C GLY A 181 7.89 9.44 -20.86
N ASN A 182 8.99 10.19 -20.88
CA ASN A 182 9.92 10.22 -19.74
C ASN A 182 10.40 11.65 -19.40
N PRO A 183 9.72 12.35 -18.45
CA PRO A 183 8.43 11.97 -17.85
C PRO A 183 7.26 12.10 -18.85
N PRO A 184 6.11 11.44 -18.59
CA PRO A 184 4.86 11.79 -19.27
C PRO A 184 4.49 13.26 -19.02
N ALA A 185 3.82 13.88 -19.98
CA ALA A 185 3.32 15.23 -19.82
C ALA A 185 2.37 15.33 -18.60
N PRO A 186 2.37 16.45 -17.85
CA PRO A 186 1.41 16.67 -16.78
C PRO A 186 -0.04 16.50 -17.27
N GLY A 187 -0.86 15.77 -16.51
CA GLY A 187 -2.26 15.48 -16.86
C GLY A 187 -2.47 14.32 -17.83
N SER A 188 -1.39 13.65 -18.28
CA SER A 188 -1.48 12.42 -19.08
C SER A 188 -2.29 11.34 -18.38
N THR A 189 -3.00 10.55 -19.18
CA THR A 189 -3.63 9.30 -18.74
C THR A 189 -2.70 8.15 -19.08
N LEU A 190 -2.21 7.45 -18.06
CA LEU A 190 -1.34 6.29 -18.20
C LEU A 190 -2.20 5.06 -18.53
N SER A 191 -1.70 4.22 -19.42
CA SER A 191 -2.31 2.92 -19.67
C SER A 191 -2.12 2.03 -18.44
N ALA A 192 -3.16 1.27 -18.11
CA ALA A 192 -3.16 0.37 -16.97
C ALA A 192 -3.95 -0.90 -17.28
N ILE A 193 -3.50 -2.03 -16.74
CA ILE A 193 -4.18 -3.33 -16.85
C ILE A 193 -4.76 -3.67 -15.47
N PRO A 194 -6.09 -3.78 -15.31
CA PRO A 194 -6.66 -4.29 -14.07
C PRO A 194 -6.27 -5.76 -13.88
N LEU A 195 -5.68 -6.07 -12.74
CA LEU A 195 -5.32 -7.42 -12.31
C LEU A 195 -6.26 -7.93 -11.22
N LEU A 196 -6.82 -7.02 -10.42
CA LEU A 196 -7.82 -7.32 -9.38
C LEU A 196 -8.78 -6.15 -9.28
N LEU A 197 -10.08 -6.39 -9.47
CA LEU A 197 -11.11 -5.37 -9.35
C LEU A 197 -12.48 -6.00 -9.05
N TYR A 198 -12.88 -5.96 -7.79
CA TYR A 198 -14.21 -6.34 -7.32
C TYR A 198 -15.25 -5.26 -7.63
N THR A 199 -16.54 -5.62 -7.60
CA THR A 199 -17.61 -4.65 -7.84
C THR A 199 -17.89 -3.80 -6.61
N ASP A 200 -18.20 -2.52 -6.81
CA ASP A 200 -18.64 -1.62 -5.75
C ASP A 200 -20.09 -1.91 -5.31
N VAL A 201 -20.54 -1.26 -4.25
CA VAL A 201 -21.87 -1.42 -3.64
C VAL A 201 -23.04 -0.95 -4.51
N THR A 202 -22.79 -0.17 -5.57
CA THR A 202 -23.80 0.30 -6.51
C THR A 202 -23.94 -0.61 -7.73
N ALA A 203 -23.01 -1.55 -7.92
CA ALA A 203 -23.03 -2.47 -9.03
C ALA A 203 -24.23 -3.43 -8.93
N PRO A 204 -24.83 -3.82 -10.07
CA PRO A 204 -25.95 -4.77 -10.09
C PRO A 204 -25.52 -6.19 -9.71
N ASP A 205 -24.24 -6.52 -9.94
CA ASP A 205 -23.66 -7.83 -9.65
C ASP A 205 -22.82 -7.81 -8.37
N GLU A 206 -22.88 -8.89 -7.61
CA GLU A 206 -22.18 -9.06 -6.33
C GLU A 206 -20.91 -9.90 -6.48
N PHE A 207 -19.85 -9.28 -7.02
CA PHE A 207 -18.53 -9.88 -7.09
C PHE A 207 -17.63 -9.26 -6.03
N THR A 208 -17.48 -9.95 -4.91
CA THR A 208 -16.80 -9.43 -3.71
C THR A 208 -15.63 -10.31 -3.30
N LEU A 209 -14.74 -9.77 -2.48
CA LEU A 209 -13.86 -10.58 -1.65
C LEU A 209 -14.73 -11.54 -0.82
N ASN A 210 -14.29 -12.80 -0.68
CA ASN A 210 -14.93 -13.76 0.21
C ASN A 210 -14.91 -13.23 1.64
N ASP A 211 -16.03 -13.37 2.35
CA ASP A 211 -16.21 -12.86 3.72
C ASP A 211 -15.98 -11.33 3.87
N TYR A 212 -16.21 -10.58 2.79
CA TYR A 212 -16.14 -9.12 2.78
C TYR A 212 -17.04 -8.47 3.84
N HIS A 213 -16.49 -7.52 4.60
CA HIS A 213 -17.23 -6.59 5.43
C HIS A 213 -17.02 -5.14 4.97
N HIS A 214 -18.04 -4.29 5.16
CA HIS A 214 -17.90 -2.85 4.90
C HIS A 214 -16.87 -2.16 5.80
N SER A 215 -16.54 -2.77 6.94
CA SER A 215 -15.53 -2.28 7.88
C SER A 215 -14.13 -2.85 7.62
N ASP A 216 -13.92 -3.61 6.54
CA ASP A 216 -12.58 -4.04 6.18
C ASP A 216 -11.71 -2.82 5.81
N GLU A 217 -10.40 -2.97 5.90
CA GLU A 217 -9.40 -2.01 5.44
C GLU A 217 -8.20 -2.80 4.88
N TRP A 218 -7.71 -2.43 3.71
CA TRP A 218 -6.47 -2.97 3.13
C TRP A 218 -5.59 -1.81 2.65
N SER A 219 -4.72 -1.34 3.54
CA SER A 219 -3.96 -0.09 3.43
C SER A 219 -2.55 -0.25 2.86
N GLY A 220 -2.09 -1.48 2.68
CA GLY A 220 -0.76 -1.77 2.14
C GLY A 220 -0.76 -3.01 1.27
N GLY A 221 0.26 -3.13 0.42
CA GLY A 221 0.45 -4.32 -0.38
C GLY A 221 1.89 -4.44 -0.86
N ALA A 222 2.27 -5.64 -1.27
CA ALA A 222 3.58 -5.94 -1.83
C ALA A 222 3.51 -7.19 -2.72
N TRP A 223 4.47 -7.32 -3.63
CA TRP A 223 4.66 -8.55 -4.40
C TRP A 223 5.87 -9.31 -3.86
N LEU A 224 5.57 -10.34 -3.06
CA LEU A 224 6.56 -11.19 -2.42
C LEU A 224 7.13 -12.19 -3.42
N THR A 225 8.42 -12.47 -3.30
CA THR A 225 9.10 -13.56 -4.00
C THR A 225 10.11 -14.20 -3.07
N ALA A 226 10.13 -15.52 -3.00
CA ALA A 226 11.12 -16.28 -2.23
C ALA A 226 11.37 -17.62 -2.93
N GLY A 227 12.61 -17.85 -3.38
CA GLY A 227 12.93 -19.02 -4.19
C GLY A 227 12.13 -19.06 -5.50
N ASP A 228 11.37 -20.13 -5.70
CA ASP A 228 10.45 -20.32 -6.84
C ASP A 228 9.00 -19.92 -6.52
N LYS A 229 8.72 -19.44 -5.31
CA LYS A 229 7.39 -19.00 -4.87
C LYS A 229 7.23 -17.49 -4.96
N ALA A 230 5.99 -17.08 -5.16
CA ALA A 230 5.58 -15.68 -5.14
C ALA A 230 4.14 -15.54 -4.64
N ALA A 231 3.83 -14.38 -4.06
CA ALA A 231 2.48 -14.02 -3.64
C ALA A 231 2.29 -12.52 -3.78
N VAL A 232 1.11 -12.08 -4.20
CA VAL A 232 0.70 -10.67 -4.01
C VAL A 232 -0.02 -10.58 -2.69
N ILE A 233 0.41 -9.67 -1.83
CA ILE A 233 -0.19 -9.49 -0.51
C ILE A 233 -0.90 -8.17 -0.37
N PHE A 234 -1.94 -8.18 0.45
CA PHE A 234 -2.55 -6.98 1.02
C PHE A 234 -2.56 -7.10 2.53
N VAL A 235 -2.14 -6.04 3.22
CA VAL A 235 -2.13 -5.96 4.68
C VAL A 235 -3.18 -4.96 5.14
N GLY A 236 -3.83 -5.24 6.26
CA GLY A 236 -4.82 -4.33 6.80
C GLY A 236 -5.63 -4.91 7.95
N THR A 237 -6.78 -4.28 8.20
CA THR A 237 -7.69 -4.57 9.31
C THR A 237 -8.93 -5.28 8.78
N LYS A 238 -9.17 -6.51 9.19
CA LYS A 238 -10.34 -7.32 8.81
C LYS A 238 -11.45 -7.19 9.85
N GLY A 239 -12.66 -6.83 9.43
CA GLY A 239 -13.86 -6.96 10.27
C GLY A 239 -14.32 -8.40 10.40
N GLN A 240 -14.73 -8.83 11.59
CA GLN A 240 -15.18 -10.19 11.88
C GLN A 240 -16.54 -10.20 12.61
N GLY A 241 -17.33 -11.25 12.41
CA GLY A 241 -18.65 -11.39 13.04
C GLY A 241 -19.76 -10.63 12.31
N ASN A 242 -20.61 -9.93 13.05
CA ASN A 242 -21.61 -9.03 12.47
C ASN A 242 -20.96 -7.72 12.04
N CYS A 243 -21.44 -7.11 10.95
CA CYS A 243 -21.01 -5.81 10.44
C CYS A 243 -22.19 -4.82 10.46
N TRP A 244 -21.97 -3.58 10.89
CA TRP A 244 -23.01 -2.53 10.93
C TRP A 244 -22.47 -1.13 10.65
N TYR A 245 -23.37 -0.21 10.32
CA TYR A 245 -23.09 1.22 10.30
C TYR A 245 -23.61 1.87 11.58
N GLY A 246 -22.72 2.50 12.36
CA GLY A 246 -23.02 3.00 13.69
C GLY A 246 -21.75 3.34 14.45
N ASN A 247 -21.71 3.04 15.75
CA ASN A 247 -20.55 3.22 16.62
C ASN A 247 -20.13 1.85 17.22
N PRO A 248 -19.12 1.78 18.12
CA PRO A 248 -18.72 0.51 18.73
C PRO A 248 -19.85 -0.25 19.42
N ASP A 249 -20.84 0.46 19.97
CA ASP A 249 -21.96 -0.12 20.72
C ASP A 249 -23.08 -0.69 19.84
N GLY A 250 -23.04 -0.43 18.53
CA GLY A 250 -24.01 -0.96 17.57
C GLY A 250 -24.55 0.06 16.56
N PRO A 251 -25.62 -0.30 15.84
CA PRO A 251 -26.23 0.57 14.84
C PRO A 251 -26.81 1.84 15.46
N CYS A 252 -26.39 3.00 14.95
CA CYS A 252 -26.88 4.30 15.39
C CYS A 252 -26.77 5.34 14.27
N LEU A 253 -27.75 6.23 14.19
CA LEU A 253 -27.77 7.29 13.18
C LEU A 253 -27.12 8.57 13.71
N ASP A 254 -27.34 8.95 14.96
CA ASP A 254 -26.87 10.20 15.55
C ASP A 254 -25.93 9.94 16.73
N CYS A 255 -24.78 9.33 16.45
CA CYS A 255 -23.76 8.96 17.42
C CYS A 255 -22.39 9.50 17.03
N GLU A 256 -21.52 9.69 18.01
CA GLU A 256 -20.10 10.00 17.80
C GLU A 256 -19.36 8.76 17.27
N ASN A 257 -18.22 8.96 16.60
CA ASN A 257 -17.40 7.90 15.99
C ASN A 257 -18.20 6.99 15.05
N ARG A 258 -19.11 7.60 14.29
CA ARG A 258 -19.96 6.87 13.35
C ARG A 258 -19.14 6.38 12.15
N GLY A 259 -19.23 5.09 11.86
CA GLY A 259 -18.54 4.44 10.75
C GLY A 259 -19.03 3.02 10.55
N TRP A 260 -18.28 2.25 9.76
CA TRP A 260 -18.50 0.81 9.59
C TRP A 260 -17.80 0.05 10.70
N TRP A 261 -18.55 -0.67 11.51
CA TRP A 261 -18.06 -1.44 12.65
C TRP A 261 -18.34 -2.94 12.45
N SER A 262 -17.54 -3.76 13.13
CA SER A 262 -17.74 -5.20 13.25
C SER A 262 -17.66 -5.64 14.72
N ASP A 263 -18.11 -6.86 15.03
CA ASP A 263 -18.04 -7.43 16.39
C ASP A 263 -16.59 -7.45 16.90
N SER A 264 -15.65 -7.78 16.01
CA SER A 264 -14.22 -7.66 16.26
C SER A 264 -13.44 -7.29 15.00
N PHE A 265 -12.19 -6.88 15.21
CA PHE A 265 -11.21 -6.62 14.16
C PHE A 265 -9.96 -7.47 14.37
N ALA A 266 -9.27 -7.77 13.28
CA ALA A 266 -7.99 -8.46 13.29
C ALA A 266 -7.07 -7.91 12.21
N GLY A 267 -5.80 -7.75 12.54
CA GLY A 267 -4.73 -7.45 11.61
C GLY A 267 -4.46 -8.69 10.76
N GLN A 268 -4.54 -8.55 9.45
CA GLN A 268 -4.39 -9.67 8.52
C GLN A 268 -3.49 -9.34 7.32
N ILE A 269 -2.88 -10.39 6.78
CA ILE A 269 -2.21 -10.41 5.48
C ILE A 269 -2.99 -11.38 4.59
N LEU A 270 -3.57 -10.85 3.51
CA LEU A 270 -4.15 -11.65 2.42
C LEU A 270 -3.05 -12.07 1.45
N LEU A 271 -3.08 -13.32 0.97
CA LEU A 271 -2.15 -13.82 -0.03
C LEU A 271 -2.90 -14.27 -1.30
N TYR A 272 -2.64 -13.58 -2.41
CA TYR A 272 -3.18 -13.90 -3.73
C TYR A 272 -2.13 -14.61 -4.60
N ASP A 273 -2.60 -15.52 -5.46
CA ASP A 273 -1.75 -16.27 -6.38
C ASP A 273 -1.39 -15.42 -7.62
N PRO A 274 -0.10 -15.15 -7.88
CA PRO A 274 0.36 -14.50 -9.11
C PRO A 274 -0.10 -15.17 -10.40
N ALA A 275 -0.41 -16.47 -10.38
CA ALA A 275 -0.92 -17.20 -11.54
C ALA A 275 -2.36 -16.80 -11.90
N ASP A 276 -3.20 -16.50 -10.90
CA ASP A 276 -4.56 -16.00 -11.12
C ASP A 276 -4.52 -14.60 -11.74
N LEU A 277 -3.67 -13.72 -11.22
CA LEU A 277 -3.46 -12.39 -11.81
C LEU A 277 -2.91 -12.49 -13.24
N ALA A 278 -2.13 -13.52 -13.54
CA ALA A 278 -1.60 -13.76 -14.87
C ALA A 278 -2.72 -14.25 -15.81
N ALA A 279 -3.64 -15.08 -15.32
CA ALA A 279 -4.84 -15.47 -16.06
C ALA A 279 -5.75 -14.26 -16.35
N VAL A 280 -5.90 -13.34 -15.40
CA VAL A 280 -6.60 -12.07 -15.61
C VAL A 280 -5.94 -11.24 -16.71
N ALA A 281 -4.61 -11.06 -16.65
CA ALA A 281 -3.88 -10.32 -17.67
C ALA A 281 -4.02 -10.93 -19.09
N ARG A 282 -4.22 -12.26 -19.19
CA ARG A 282 -4.46 -12.96 -20.46
C ARG A 282 -5.94 -13.01 -20.89
N GLY A 283 -6.86 -12.53 -20.05
CA GLY A 283 -8.31 -12.61 -20.29
C GLY A 283 -8.87 -14.03 -20.14
N GLU A 284 -8.19 -14.89 -19.38
CA GLU A 284 -8.61 -16.26 -19.05
C GLU A 284 -9.40 -16.33 -17.74
N MET A 285 -9.36 -15.26 -16.94
CA MET A 285 -10.03 -15.08 -15.67
C MET A 285 -10.55 -13.64 -15.59
N GLU A 286 -11.72 -13.43 -15.00
CA GLU A 286 -12.28 -12.09 -14.79
C GLU A 286 -11.59 -11.37 -13.62
N THR A 287 -11.54 -10.04 -13.65
CA THR A 287 -10.79 -9.24 -12.65
C THR A 287 -11.26 -9.41 -11.20
N TYR A 288 -12.49 -9.90 -10.97
CA TYR A 288 -13.07 -10.12 -9.66
C TYR A 288 -13.04 -11.60 -9.20
N GLU A 289 -12.57 -12.50 -10.05
CA GLU A 289 -12.49 -13.93 -9.74
C GLU A 289 -11.33 -14.31 -8.82
N PRO A 290 -10.12 -13.69 -8.88
CA PRO A 290 -9.07 -14.02 -7.94
C PRO A 290 -9.54 -13.79 -6.49
N GLN A 291 -9.18 -14.73 -5.61
CA GLN A 291 -9.45 -14.68 -4.18
C GLN A 291 -8.14 -14.99 -3.45
N PRO A 292 -7.96 -14.51 -2.21
CA PRO A 292 -6.79 -14.91 -1.44
C PRO A 292 -6.81 -16.42 -1.22
N TYR A 293 -5.71 -17.10 -1.53
CA TYR A 293 -5.56 -18.53 -1.30
C TYR A 293 -5.17 -18.85 0.16
N ALA A 294 -4.65 -17.85 0.87
CA ALA A 294 -4.29 -17.93 2.29
C ALA A 294 -4.47 -16.58 2.97
N ILE A 295 -4.66 -16.63 4.29
CA ILE A 295 -4.78 -15.48 5.18
C ILE A 295 -3.87 -15.74 6.38
N LEU A 296 -3.09 -14.75 6.79
CA LEU A 296 -2.31 -14.77 8.01
C LEU A 296 -2.84 -13.68 8.96
N GLU A 297 -3.31 -14.08 10.14
CA GLU A 297 -3.63 -13.17 11.23
C GLU A 297 -2.35 -12.82 12.00
N ILE A 298 -2.15 -11.54 12.33
CA ILE A 298 -0.87 -11.03 12.87
C ILE A 298 -1.01 -10.27 14.20
N ASP A 299 -2.20 -10.23 14.81
CA ASP A 299 -2.45 -9.52 16.07
C ASP A 299 -1.57 -9.99 17.23
N GLU A 300 -1.14 -11.25 17.20
CA GLU A 300 -0.22 -11.77 18.21
C GLU A 300 1.15 -11.07 18.21
N TYR A 301 1.49 -10.33 17.15
CA TYR A 301 2.74 -9.58 17.01
C TYR A 301 2.58 -8.07 17.23
N LEU A 302 1.34 -7.55 17.25
CA LEU A 302 1.06 -6.12 17.37
C LEU A 302 1.09 -5.64 18.84
N TYR A 303 1.52 -4.40 19.05
CA TYR A 303 1.76 -3.78 20.35
C TYR A 303 0.57 -2.94 20.83
N HIS A 304 -0.14 -2.24 19.95
CA HIS A 304 -1.20 -1.30 20.32
C HIS A 304 -2.60 -1.92 20.46
N ILE A 305 -2.75 -3.22 20.22
CA ILE A 305 -4.06 -3.86 20.25
C ILE A 305 -4.50 -4.08 21.70
N GLU A 306 -5.36 -3.19 22.18
CA GLU A 306 -5.87 -3.20 23.57
C GLU A 306 -7.32 -3.73 23.67
N SER A 307 -8.04 -3.82 22.56
CA SER A 307 -9.44 -4.26 22.54
C SER A 307 -9.76 -5.12 21.31
N THR A 308 -10.84 -5.91 21.39
CA THR A 308 -11.30 -6.70 20.24
C THR A 308 -11.90 -5.86 19.12
N GLN A 309 -12.27 -4.60 19.41
CA GLN A 309 -12.83 -3.66 18.43
C GLN A 309 -11.83 -2.54 18.07
N GLU A 310 -10.54 -2.75 18.33
CA GLU A 310 -9.50 -1.78 17.96
C GLU A 310 -9.45 -1.60 16.43
N TRP A 311 -9.18 -0.38 15.96
CA TRP A 311 -9.05 -0.06 14.52
C TRP A 311 -7.59 0.17 14.14
N HIS A 312 -7.32 0.18 12.83
CA HIS A 312 -6.03 0.54 12.27
C HIS A 312 -4.86 -0.35 12.73
N HIS A 313 -5.07 -1.68 12.69
CA HIS A 313 -4.08 -2.66 13.17
C HIS A 313 -2.73 -2.55 12.44
N VAL A 314 -2.75 -2.35 11.12
CA VAL A 314 -1.55 -2.20 10.30
C VAL A 314 -1.77 -1.21 9.16
N GLY A 315 -0.67 -0.61 8.69
CA GLY A 315 -0.65 0.41 7.65
C GLY A 315 0.04 -0.06 6.36
N ALA A 316 0.94 0.76 5.82
CA ALA A 316 1.64 0.44 4.58
C ALA A 316 2.62 -0.74 4.73
N ALA A 317 2.97 -1.36 3.61
CA ALA A 317 3.97 -2.43 3.52
C ALA A 317 5.00 -2.13 2.42
N SER A 318 6.20 -2.72 2.54
CA SER A 318 7.20 -2.77 1.47
C SER A 318 8.07 -4.03 1.60
N PHE A 319 8.79 -4.41 0.54
CA PHE A 319 9.49 -5.69 0.49
C PHE A 319 10.93 -5.54 -0.01
N ASP A 320 11.90 -5.98 0.80
CA ASP A 320 13.25 -6.26 0.32
C ASP A 320 13.25 -7.62 -0.39
N ARG A 321 13.14 -7.56 -1.71
CA ARG A 321 13.14 -8.73 -2.59
C ARG A 321 14.45 -9.51 -2.56
N GLU A 322 15.58 -8.85 -2.36
CA GLU A 322 16.89 -9.50 -2.38
C GLU A 322 17.09 -10.38 -1.15
N ARG A 323 16.60 -9.95 0.02
CA ARG A 323 16.78 -10.65 1.30
C ARG A 323 15.54 -11.38 1.80
N GLY A 324 14.40 -11.18 1.14
CA GLY A 324 13.12 -11.74 1.53
C GLY A 324 12.61 -11.14 2.84
N LEU A 325 12.67 -9.81 2.99
CA LEU A 325 12.19 -9.12 4.20
C LEU A 325 10.94 -8.30 3.88
N LEU A 326 9.83 -8.63 4.52
CA LEU A 326 8.58 -7.86 4.46
C LEU A 326 8.53 -6.90 5.63
N TYR A 327 8.43 -5.60 5.35
CA TYR A 327 8.22 -4.55 6.35
C TYR A 327 6.76 -4.12 6.36
N VAL A 328 6.13 -4.02 7.54
CA VAL A 328 4.75 -3.51 7.70
C VAL A 328 4.69 -2.52 8.84
N PHE A 329 4.05 -1.38 8.60
CA PHE A 329 3.81 -0.40 9.66
C PHE A 329 2.69 -0.85 10.60
N GLU A 330 2.93 -0.68 11.89
CA GLU A 330 1.90 -0.61 12.93
C GLU A 330 1.81 0.86 13.38
N PRO A 331 0.73 1.59 13.03
CA PRO A 331 0.63 3.01 13.31
C PRO A 331 0.43 3.29 14.80
N LEU A 332 1.02 4.38 15.30
CA LEU A 332 0.78 4.93 16.66
C LEU A 332 0.98 3.93 17.83
N ALA A 333 1.87 2.95 17.65
CA ALA A 333 2.14 1.93 18.66
C ALA A 333 3.19 2.33 19.71
N ASP A 334 3.90 3.44 19.51
CA ASP A 334 4.76 4.09 20.52
C ASP A 334 4.39 5.58 20.62
N GLY A 335 3.21 5.86 21.20
CA GLY A 335 2.64 7.20 21.24
C GLY A 335 2.36 7.74 19.83
N ASP A 336 3.04 8.81 19.43
CA ASP A 336 2.90 9.39 18.09
C ASP A 336 3.78 8.68 17.03
N LYS A 337 4.56 7.67 17.42
CA LYS A 337 5.45 6.93 16.50
C LYS A 337 4.81 5.61 16.06
N SER A 338 5.09 5.24 14.82
CA SER A 338 4.77 3.91 14.29
C SER A 338 5.89 2.92 14.61
N LEU A 339 5.53 1.66 14.83
CA LEU A 339 6.46 0.54 14.80
C LEU A 339 6.52 -0.04 13.39
N ILE A 340 7.68 -0.63 13.03
CA ILE A 340 7.83 -1.37 11.79
C ILE A 340 8.14 -2.82 12.16
N HIS A 341 7.21 -3.70 11.82
CA HIS A 341 7.41 -5.14 11.92
C HIS A 341 8.16 -5.65 10.71
N VAL A 342 8.99 -6.67 10.90
CA VAL A 342 9.68 -7.33 9.80
C VAL A 342 9.54 -8.84 9.86
N TRP A 343 9.10 -9.44 8.75
CA TRP A 343 9.03 -10.88 8.56
C TRP A 343 10.06 -11.31 7.53
N ARG A 344 10.73 -12.43 7.81
CA ARG A 344 11.51 -13.15 6.80
C ARG A 344 10.57 -14.06 6.02
N VAL A 345 10.54 -13.90 4.70
CA VAL A 345 9.76 -14.71 3.78
C VAL A 345 10.66 -15.82 3.23
N GLU A 346 10.24 -17.07 3.40
CA GLU A 346 10.99 -18.25 2.96
C GLU A 346 10.20 -19.05 1.91
N GLY A 347 10.91 -19.52 0.89
CA GLY A 347 10.39 -20.27 -0.25
C GLY A 347 10.37 -21.77 -0.04
#